data_AF-A0A2H3I244-F1
#
_entry.id   AF-A0A2H3I244-F1
#
_cell.length_a   1.000
_cell.length_b   1.000
_cell.length_c   1.000
_cell.angle_alpha   90.00
_cell.angle_beta   90.00
_cell.angle_gamma   90.00
#
_symmetry.space_group_name_H-M   'P 1'
#
loop_
_entity.id
_entity.type
_entity.pdbx_description
1 polymer ?
#
loop_
_entity_poly.entity_id
_entity_poly.type
_entity_poly.pdbx_seq_one_letter_code
_entity_poly.pdbx_strand_id
1 'polypeptide(L)'
;MITQNMLMGKEPVRAPRRTGSYSAFLNSQGRVLHDVFIYPITKGSLGHTNDSTDEAAWLIEVDKSEVTNLMKHLKKHKLRAKLTLRALEEGEQSVWAAWNESAGKPRWAAYNLESDFPSELSDNGLVVVGCVDTRAPGFGTRYVTPGAEDLQVHLPEESQLQGSELGLETYKLRRILHGVAEGQQEIIRESSLPMECNMDLTRAIDFRKGCYVGQELTIRTHHTGVVRKRMLPVQLFGVDEDSTFSSALNYDASKDIPQPPTGANISRIGTRKGRSAGKFISSVGNVGLALCRLEMMTDISLTGESSQYNPSQEFQIAWDADLAVGSTSSGAVKIKAIVPSWLREHIVANTTRNVSSARARENDEGLRARELVERLDDEEAEETK
;
A
#
# COMPACT_ATOMS: atom_id res chain seq x y z
N MET A 1 -8.11 15.17 5.23
CA MET A 1 -6.99 14.58 6.02
C MET A 1 -6.46 13.32 5.40
N ILE A 2 -7.33 12.35 5.10
CA ILE A 2 -6.97 11.05 4.52
C ILE A 2 -6.72 11.10 3.01
N THR A 3 -6.02 10.11 2.47
CA THR A 3 -5.67 9.99 1.05
C THR A 3 -6.81 9.49 0.15
N GLN A 4 -7.82 8.82 0.71
CA GLN A 4 -8.99 8.31 -0.03
C GLN A 4 -10.21 9.23 0.12
N ASN A 5 -11.04 9.35 -0.91
CA ASN A 5 -12.30 10.08 -0.86
C ASN A 5 -13.41 9.19 -0.31
N MET A 6 -14.08 9.63 0.76
CA MET A 6 -15.20 8.91 1.37
C MET A 6 -16.56 9.32 0.83
N LEU A 7 -16.60 10.34 -0.03
CA LEU A 7 -17.80 10.82 -0.70
C LEU A 7 -17.65 10.59 -2.22
N MET A 8 -18.54 9.79 -2.79
CA MET A 8 -18.59 9.42 -4.20
C MET A 8 -19.64 10.24 -4.95
N GLY A 9 -19.41 10.48 -6.24
CA GLY A 9 -20.32 11.24 -7.12
C GLY A 9 -19.76 12.58 -7.59
N LYS A 10 -20.44 13.18 -8.56
CA LYS A 10 -20.15 14.55 -9.05
C LYS A 10 -21.05 15.54 -8.32
N GLU A 11 -20.54 16.75 -8.08
CA GLU A 11 -21.40 17.81 -7.54
C GLU A 11 -22.65 18.01 -8.43
N PRO A 12 -23.82 18.29 -7.83
CA PRO A 12 -24.05 18.56 -6.40
C PRO A 12 -24.29 17.31 -5.54
N VAL A 13 -24.42 16.12 -6.13
CA VAL A 13 -24.79 14.88 -5.42
C VAL A 13 -23.53 14.09 -5.05
N ARG A 14 -23.07 14.30 -3.83
CA ARG A 14 -22.02 13.48 -3.20
C ARG A 14 -22.65 12.55 -2.16
N ALA A 15 -22.59 11.24 -2.39
CA ALA A 15 -23.06 10.23 -1.45
C ALA A 15 -21.87 9.60 -0.71
N PRO A 16 -21.99 9.24 0.58
CA PRO A 16 -20.96 8.43 1.24
C PRO A 16 -20.69 7.13 0.48
N ARG A 17 -19.45 6.66 0.51
CA ARG A 17 -19.14 5.27 0.13
C ARG A 17 -20.04 4.32 0.93
N ARG A 18 -20.44 3.22 0.30
CA ARG A 18 -21.23 2.16 0.95
C ARG A 18 -20.34 1.10 1.61
N THR A 19 -19.10 0.98 1.16
CA THR A 19 -18.16 -0.05 1.60
C THR A 19 -16.93 0.59 2.21
N GLY A 20 -16.19 -0.19 2.99
CA GLY A 20 -14.88 0.19 3.48
C GLY A 20 -13.87 0.49 2.37
N SER A 21 -12.80 1.19 2.72
CA SER A 21 -11.69 1.44 1.80
C SER A 21 -10.36 1.58 2.53
N TYR A 22 -9.30 1.08 1.90
CA TYR A 22 -7.93 1.30 2.36
C TYR A 22 -7.51 2.76 2.11
N SER A 23 -6.79 3.35 3.05
CA SER A 23 -6.34 4.74 3.00
C SER A 23 -5.13 4.93 3.91
N ALA A 24 -4.54 6.13 3.90
CA ALA A 24 -3.52 6.54 4.84
C ALA A 24 -3.78 7.94 5.40
N PHE A 25 -3.22 8.19 6.59
CA PHE A 25 -2.97 9.53 7.11
C PHE A 25 -1.52 9.91 6.82
N LEU A 26 -1.29 11.10 6.28
CA LEU A 26 0.06 11.61 6.01
C LEU A 26 0.39 12.81 6.90
N ASN A 27 1.69 13.06 7.08
CA ASN A 27 2.17 14.32 7.62
C ASN A 27 2.24 15.39 6.51
N SER A 28 2.53 16.65 6.89
CA SER A 28 2.64 17.76 5.93
C SER A 28 3.76 17.58 4.90
N GLN A 29 4.73 16.72 5.17
CA GLN A 29 5.83 16.38 4.25
C GLN A 29 5.47 15.23 3.30
N GLY A 30 4.24 14.71 3.34
CA GLY A 30 3.78 13.59 2.51
C GLY A 30 4.32 12.22 2.93
N ARG A 31 4.71 12.05 4.20
CA ARG A 31 5.12 10.76 4.77
C ARG A 31 3.96 10.08 5.48
N VAL A 32 3.91 8.76 5.43
CA VAL A 32 2.85 7.98 6.08
C VAL A 32 2.96 8.12 7.59
N LEU A 33 1.84 8.43 8.22
CA LEU A 33 1.65 8.38 9.67
C LEU A 33 1.01 7.06 10.08
N HIS A 34 -0.08 6.69 9.42
CA HIS A 34 -0.79 5.44 9.68
C HIS A 34 -1.44 4.97 8.39
N ASP A 35 -1.32 3.68 8.09
CA ASP A 35 -2.23 3.01 7.16
C ASP A 35 -3.51 2.60 7.89
N VAL A 36 -4.64 2.73 7.21
CA VAL A 36 -5.96 2.54 7.82
C VAL A 36 -6.95 1.93 6.84
N PHE A 37 -7.93 1.21 7.37
CA PHE A 37 -9.20 1.00 6.67
C PHE A 37 -10.28 1.88 7.28
N ILE A 38 -11.13 2.46 6.42
CA ILE A 38 -12.21 3.34 6.86
C ILE A 38 -13.52 2.77 6.38
N TYR A 39 -14.41 2.44 7.33
CA TYR A 39 -15.69 1.81 7.07
C TYR A 39 -16.82 2.81 7.34
N PRO A 40 -17.65 3.15 6.34
CA PRO A 40 -18.85 3.94 6.56
C PRO A 40 -19.87 3.14 7.38
N ILE A 41 -20.49 3.79 8.36
CA ILE A 41 -21.54 3.20 9.21
C ILE A 41 -22.72 4.15 9.32
N THR A 42 -23.91 3.60 9.57
CA THR A 42 -25.07 4.38 10.01
C THR A 42 -25.07 4.46 11.54
N LYS A 43 -25.40 5.62 12.15
CA LYS A 43 -25.31 5.77 13.62
C LYS A 43 -26.13 4.76 14.43
N GLY A 44 -27.26 4.27 13.89
CA GLY A 44 -28.07 3.23 14.53
C GLY A 44 -27.32 1.90 14.76
N SER A 45 -26.20 1.69 14.06
CA SER A 45 -25.41 0.45 14.07
C SER A 45 -24.50 0.27 15.29
N LEU A 46 -24.23 1.33 16.06
CA LEU A 46 -23.32 1.30 17.22
C LEU A 46 -24.05 1.34 18.57
N GLY A 47 -25.35 1.01 18.61
CA GLY A 47 -26.11 0.92 19.86
C GLY A 47 -26.49 2.26 20.50
N HIS A 48 -26.33 3.39 19.80
CA HIS A 48 -26.85 4.68 20.27
C HIS A 48 -28.31 4.85 19.84
N THR A 49 -29.23 4.54 20.75
CA THR A 49 -30.65 4.85 20.61
C THR A 49 -30.88 6.31 21.00
N ASN A 50 -31.64 7.04 20.16
CA ASN A 50 -32.03 8.45 20.32
C ASN A 50 -31.04 9.46 19.73
N ASP A 51 -31.05 9.62 18.40
CA ASP A 51 -31.50 10.90 17.83
C ASP A 51 -31.81 10.76 16.34
N SER A 52 -32.89 11.38 15.90
CA SER A 52 -33.28 11.45 14.51
C SER A 52 -32.36 12.41 13.75
N THR A 53 -31.32 11.90 13.08
CA THR A 53 -30.75 12.50 11.85
C THR A 53 -29.71 11.59 11.21
N ASP A 54 -29.71 11.61 9.88
CA ASP A 54 -28.84 10.99 8.88
C ASP A 54 -27.36 11.46 8.97
N GLU A 55 -26.78 11.47 10.18
CA GLU A 55 -25.42 11.94 10.39
C GLU A 55 -24.41 10.84 10.03
N ALA A 56 -23.60 11.10 9.01
CA ALA A 56 -22.56 10.19 8.55
C ALA A 56 -21.54 9.87 9.67
N ALA A 57 -21.25 8.58 9.83
CA ALA A 57 -20.29 8.08 10.80
C ALA A 57 -19.35 7.06 10.13
N TRP A 58 -18.16 6.89 10.70
CA TRP A 58 -17.14 5.98 10.18
C TRP A 58 -16.39 5.27 11.30
N LEU A 59 -16.07 3.99 11.08
CA LEU A 59 -15.04 3.27 11.83
C LEU A 59 -13.69 3.44 11.13
N ILE A 60 -12.64 3.59 11.93
CA ILE A 60 -11.26 3.66 11.42
C ILE A 60 -10.50 2.51 12.08
N GLU A 61 -10.15 1.52 11.27
CA GLU A 61 -9.21 0.46 11.65
C GLU A 61 -7.79 1.00 11.50
N VAL A 62 -6.99 0.82 12.56
CA VAL A 62 -5.59 1.22 12.65
C VAL A 62 -4.85 0.22 13.53
N ASP A 63 -3.53 0.15 13.39
CA ASP A 63 -2.65 -0.61 14.31
C ASP A 63 -3.01 -0.31 15.78
N LYS A 64 -3.22 -1.36 16.59
CA LYS A 64 -3.63 -1.28 18.00
C LYS A 64 -2.71 -0.37 18.80
N SER A 65 -1.40 -0.38 18.51
CA SER A 65 -0.41 0.45 19.19
C SER A 65 -0.51 1.95 18.84
N GLU A 66 -1.15 2.29 17.72
CA GLU A 66 -1.19 3.65 17.18
C GLU A 66 -2.54 4.37 17.41
N VAL A 67 -3.53 3.71 18.02
CA VAL A 67 -4.85 4.31 18.33
C VAL A 67 -4.71 5.66 19.07
N THR A 68 -3.83 5.72 20.06
CA THR A 68 -3.59 6.93 20.85
C THR A 68 -2.98 8.06 20.01
N ASN A 69 -2.02 7.73 19.14
CA ASN A 69 -1.33 8.70 18.28
C ASN A 69 -2.26 9.24 17.19
N LEU A 70 -3.05 8.37 16.57
CA LEU A 70 -4.08 8.76 15.60
C LEU A 70 -5.14 9.65 16.26
N MET A 71 -5.62 9.30 17.46
CA MET A 71 -6.59 10.09 18.20
C MET A 71 -6.07 11.51 18.50
N LYS A 72 -4.80 11.65 18.92
CA LYS A 72 -4.15 12.96 19.10
C LYS A 72 -4.09 13.74 17.79
N HIS A 73 -3.71 13.08 16.69
CA HIS A 73 -3.64 13.70 15.37
C HIS A 73 -5.01 14.22 14.91
N LEU A 74 -6.07 13.43 15.05
CA LEU A 74 -7.44 13.82 14.70
C LEU A 74 -7.94 14.99 15.56
N LYS A 75 -7.72 14.95 16.88
CA LYS A 75 -8.09 16.04 17.80
C LYS A 75 -7.42 17.36 17.44
N LYS A 76 -6.15 17.34 17.02
CA LYS A 76 -5.42 18.53 16.56
C LYS A 76 -6.06 19.19 15.33
N HIS A 77 -6.68 18.40 14.45
CA HIS A 77 -7.25 18.88 13.18
C HIS A 77 -8.78 19.07 13.23
N LYS A 78 -9.44 18.77 14.35
CA LYS A 78 -10.90 18.91 14.53
C LYS A 78 -11.38 20.37 14.56
N LEU A 79 -10.51 21.40 14.53
CA LEU A 79 -10.82 22.82 14.73
C LEU A 79 -12.26 23.26 14.36
N ARG A 80 -13.11 23.43 15.38
CA ARG A 80 -14.54 23.82 15.30
C ARG A 80 -15.46 22.88 14.51
N ALA A 81 -14.95 21.80 13.93
CA ALA A 81 -15.75 20.80 13.26
C ALA A 81 -16.67 20.08 14.26
N LYS A 82 -17.94 19.95 13.89
CA LYS A 82 -18.95 19.16 14.61
C LYS A 82 -18.67 17.66 14.38
N LEU A 83 -17.61 17.16 15.00
CA LEU A 83 -17.14 15.78 14.87
C LEU A 83 -16.94 15.16 16.25
N THR A 84 -17.61 14.06 16.55
CA THR A 84 -17.34 13.28 17.77
C THR A 84 -16.30 12.21 17.48
N LEU A 85 -15.32 12.06 18.37
CA LEU A 85 -14.24 11.08 18.25
C LEU A 85 -14.23 10.21 19.50
N ARG A 86 -14.28 8.90 19.31
CA ARG A 86 -14.22 7.90 20.39
C ARG A 86 -13.23 6.81 19.98
N ALA A 87 -12.34 6.44 20.89
CA ALA A 87 -11.55 5.22 20.74
C ALA A 87 -12.42 4.05 21.23
N LEU A 88 -12.45 2.96 20.48
CA LEU A 88 -13.16 1.75 20.87
C LEU A 88 -12.31 0.94 21.84
N GLU A 89 -12.94 0.36 22.85
CA GLU A 89 -12.30 -0.57 23.78
C GLU A 89 -12.18 -1.98 23.19
N GLU A 90 -11.29 -2.77 23.77
CA GLU A 90 -11.08 -4.16 23.36
C GLU A 90 -12.37 -4.97 23.56
N GLY A 91 -12.79 -5.69 22.52
CA GLY A 91 -14.02 -6.48 22.53
C GLY A 91 -15.27 -5.73 22.09
N GLU A 92 -15.23 -4.41 21.84
CA GLU A 92 -16.38 -3.69 21.25
C GLU A 92 -16.59 -4.04 19.77
N GLN A 93 -15.48 -4.24 19.04
CA GLN A 93 -15.46 -4.59 17.62
C GLN A 93 -14.30 -5.53 17.34
N SER A 94 -14.49 -6.45 16.40
CA SER A 94 -13.47 -7.38 15.91
C SER A 94 -13.25 -7.19 14.42
N VAL A 95 -11.98 -7.29 13.99
CA VAL A 95 -11.58 -7.15 12.58
C VAL A 95 -11.14 -8.51 12.07
N TRP A 96 -11.74 -8.93 10.96
CA TRP A 96 -11.49 -10.21 10.32
C TRP A 96 -11.01 -10.04 8.89
N ALA A 97 -10.16 -10.94 8.44
CA ALA A 97 -9.78 -11.08 7.04
C ALA A 97 -10.13 -12.49 6.56
N ALA A 98 -10.85 -12.59 5.44
CA ALA A 98 -11.19 -13.87 4.83
C ALA A 98 -10.79 -13.89 3.36
N TRP A 99 -10.36 -15.05 2.87
CA TRP A 99 -9.98 -15.24 1.48
C TRP A 99 -10.21 -16.68 1.05
N ASN A 100 -10.30 -16.89 -0.27
CA ASN A 100 -10.43 -18.21 -0.87
C ASN A 100 -9.24 -18.44 -1.82
N GLU A 101 -8.38 -19.39 -1.50
CA GLU A 101 -7.21 -19.73 -2.34
C GLU A 101 -7.61 -20.37 -3.67
N SER A 102 -8.78 -21.00 -3.74
CA SER A 102 -9.31 -21.66 -4.94
C SER A 102 -9.98 -20.66 -5.90
N ALA A 103 -10.29 -19.45 -5.43
CA ALA A 103 -10.83 -18.41 -6.29
C ALA A 103 -9.76 -17.96 -7.29
N GLY A 104 -10.10 -17.94 -8.58
CA GLY A 104 -9.17 -17.51 -9.63
C GLY A 104 -8.61 -16.11 -9.35
N LYS A 105 -7.30 -15.92 -9.54
CA LYS A 105 -6.65 -14.61 -9.34
C LYS A 105 -7.12 -13.64 -10.44
N PRO A 106 -7.91 -12.60 -10.11
CA PRO A 106 -8.36 -11.66 -11.14
C PRO A 106 -7.16 -10.90 -11.71
N ARG A 107 -7.19 -10.61 -13.03
CA ARG A 107 -6.19 -9.71 -13.65
C ARG A 107 -6.27 -8.34 -12.98
N TRP A 108 -5.14 -7.63 -12.87
CA TRP A 108 -5.08 -6.32 -12.21
C TRP A 108 -6.12 -5.32 -12.79
N ALA A 109 -6.39 -5.39 -14.09
CA ALA A 109 -7.30 -4.49 -14.78
C ALA A 109 -8.79 -4.71 -14.40
N ALA A 110 -9.17 -5.95 -14.07
CA ALA A 110 -10.53 -6.28 -13.62
C ALA A 110 -10.78 -5.86 -12.17
N TYR A 111 -9.71 -5.80 -11.37
CA TYR A 111 -9.71 -5.31 -10.01
C TYR A 111 -9.96 -3.78 -9.90
N ASN A 112 -9.90 -3.06 -11.03
CA ASN A 112 -10.25 -1.64 -11.11
C ASN A 112 -11.76 -1.35 -11.27
N LEU A 113 -12.64 -2.34 -11.18
CA LEU A 113 -14.06 -2.09 -10.96
C LEU A 113 -14.34 -2.11 -9.45
N GLU A 114 -15.29 -1.29 -8.99
CA GLU A 114 -15.78 -1.41 -7.61
C GLU A 114 -16.51 -2.75 -7.56
N SER A 115 -15.91 -3.75 -6.91
CA SER A 115 -16.62 -4.99 -6.59
C SER A 115 -17.55 -4.68 -5.44
N ASP A 116 -18.83 -4.94 -5.63
CA ASP A 116 -19.85 -4.73 -4.60
C ASP A 116 -19.55 -5.66 -3.42
N PHE A 117 -19.09 -5.09 -2.31
CA PHE A 117 -19.19 -5.78 -1.01
C PHE A 117 -20.68 -5.84 -0.67
N PRO A 118 -21.21 -6.99 -0.24
CA PRO A 118 -22.64 -7.11 0.02
C PRO A 118 -23.04 -6.03 1.03
N SER A 119 -23.92 -5.12 0.59
CA SER A 119 -24.29 -3.94 1.38
C SER A 119 -25.14 -4.29 2.60
N GLU A 120 -25.65 -5.52 2.66
CA GLU A 120 -26.58 -6.04 3.66
C GLU A 120 -26.12 -7.46 4.04
N LEU A 121 -25.17 -7.55 4.97
CA LEU A 121 -24.68 -8.83 5.52
C LEU A 121 -25.38 -9.21 6.83
N SER A 122 -26.46 -8.52 7.21
CA SER A 122 -27.17 -8.86 8.44
C SER A 122 -28.68 -8.69 8.34
N ASP A 123 -29.38 -9.75 8.76
CA ASP A 123 -30.84 -9.78 8.94
C ASP A 123 -31.27 -9.27 10.33
N ASN A 124 -30.33 -9.18 11.29
CA ASN A 124 -30.63 -8.99 12.72
C ASN A 124 -30.31 -7.58 13.28
N GLY A 125 -30.07 -6.58 12.43
CA GLY A 125 -29.77 -5.20 12.86
C GLY A 125 -28.36 -4.98 13.45
N LEU A 126 -27.55 -6.03 13.56
CA LEU A 126 -26.11 -5.94 13.87
C LEU A 126 -25.33 -5.70 12.59
N VAL A 127 -24.74 -4.52 12.41
CA VAL A 127 -24.15 -4.16 11.10
C VAL A 127 -22.74 -4.72 10.98
N VAL A 128 -22.61 -5.81 10.22
CA VAL A 128 -21.33 -6.24 9.67
C VAL A 128 -20.97 -5.25 8.57
N VAL A 129 -19.87 -4.52 8.75
CA VAL A 129 -19.30 -3.68 7.68
C VAL A 129 -18.03 -4.30 7.15
N GLY A 130 -17.64 -3.91 5.94
CA GLY A 130 -16.43 -4.46 5.35
C GLY A 130 -16.14 -3.92 3.98
N CYS A 131 -15.16 -4.53 3.34
CA CYS A 131 -14.78 -4.25 1.97
C CYS A 131 -13.93 -5.36 1.39
N VAL A 132 -13.90 -5.45 0.06
CA VAL A 132 -12.83 -6.18 -0.62
C VAL A 132 -11.50 -5.57 -0.23
N ASP A 133 -10.52 -6.41 0.11
CA ASP A 133 -9.19 -5.93 0.48
C ASP A 133 -8.43 -5.50 -0.77
N THR A 134 -8.18 -4.21 -0.87
CA THR A 134 -7.64 -3.57 -2.07
C THR A 134 -6.12 -3.60 -2.17
N ARG A 135 -5.42 -4.24 -1.23
CA ARG A 135 -3.96 -4.16 -1.13
C ARG A 135 -3.21 -5.08 -2.09
N ALA A 136 -3.86 -6.12 -2.58
CA ALA A 136 -3.40 -6.90 -3.72
C ALA A 136 -4.59 -7.51 -4.48
N PRO A 137 -4.45 -7.83 -5.79
CA PRO A 137 -5.54 -8.48 -6.52
C PRO A 137 -5.91 -9.84 -5.91
N GLY A 138 -7.20 -10.03 -5.64
CA GLY A 138 -7.73 -11.25 -5.03
C GLY A 138 -7.22 -11.49 -3.60
N PHE A 139 -6.82 -10.44 -2.88
CA PHE A 139 -6.24 -10.62 -1.54
C PHE A 139 -7.24 -11.18 -0.52
N GLY A 140 -8.52 -10.83 -0.68
CA GLY A 140 -9.60 -11.31 0.17
C GLY A 140 -10.59 -10.20 0.47
N THR A 141 -11.25 -10.33 1.60
CA THR A 141 -12.27 -9.41 2.10
C THR A 141 -12.03 -9.15 3.57
N ARG A 142 -12.33 -7.93 4.00
CA ARG A 142 -12.26 -7.45 5.37
C ARG A 142 -13.66 -7.36 5.94
N TYR A 143 -13.83 -7.81 7.17
CA TYR A 143 -15.07 -7.69 7.92
C TYR A 143 -14.79 -7.04 9.27
N VAL A 144 -15.73 -6.21 9.73
CA VAL A 144 -15.75 -5.64 11.07
C VAL A 144 -17.08 -6.03 11.69
N THR A 145 -17.01 -6.75 12.81
CA THR A 145 -18.17 -7.26 13.53
C THR A 145 -18.23 -6.67 14.94
N PRO A 146 -19.44 -6.48 15.51
CA PRO A 146 -19.59 -6.09 16.90
C PRO A 146 -19.16 -7.22 17.84
N GLY A 147 -18.61 -6.88 19.00
CA GLY A 147 -18.24 -7.88 20.00
C GLY A 147 -16.93 -8.62 19.69
N ALA A 148 -16.66 -9.65 20.50
CA ALA A 148 -15.53 -10.58 20.35
C ALA A 148 -15.97 -11.96 19.86
N GLU A 149 -17.22 -12.08 19.39
CA GLU A 149 -17.76 -13.34 18.86
C GLU A 149 -17.14 -13.64 17.48
N ASP A 150 -17.16 -14.92 17.11
CA ASP A 150 -16.66 -15.37 15.81
C ASP A 150 -17.45 -14.72 14.66
N LEU A 151 -16.76 -14.42 13.56
CA LEU A 151 -17.35 -13.83 12.36
C LEU A 151 -18.61 -14.57 11.89
N GLN A 152 -18.63 -15.90 11.93
CA GLN A 152 -19.73 -16.72 11.43
C GLN A 152 -21.03 -16.50 12.22
N VAL A 153 -20.96 -16.07 13.48
CA VAL A 153 -22.14 -15.77 14.32
C VAL A 153 -22.93 -14.60 13.76
N HIS A 154 -22.24 -13.67 13.07
CA HIS A 154 -22.85 -12.47 12.52
C HIS A 154 -23.26 -12.60 11.06
N LEU A 155 -22.87 -13.68 10.38
CA LEU A 155 -23.20 -13.91 8.97
C LEU A 155 -24.46 -14.79 8.85
N PRO A 156 -25.40 -14.47 7.94
CA PRO A 156 -26.53 -15.35 7.65
C PRO A 156 -26.04 -16.67 7.06
N GLU A 157 -26.82 -17.74 7.24
CA GLU A 157 -26.45 -19.11 6.85
C GLU A 157 -25.99 -19.21 5.39
N GLU A 158 -26.65 -18.49 4.48
CA GLU A 158 -26.31 -18.44 3.05
C GLU A 158 -24.98 -17.76 2.73
N SER A 159 -24.48 -16.89 3.63
CA SER A 159 -23.23 -16.15 3.49
C SER A 159 -22.11 -16.67 4.39
N GLN A 160 -22.34 -17.77 5.10
CA GLN A 160 -21.31 -18.39 5.94
C GLN A 160 -20.10 -18.79 5.09
N LEU A 161 -18.93 -18.49 5.63
CA LEU A 161 -17.68 -18.72 4.93
C LEU A 161 -17.27 -20.18 5.11
N GLN A 162 -16.96 -20.87 4.02
CA GLN A 162 -16.37 -22.20 4.10
C GLN A 162 -14.88 -22.08 4.39
N GLY A 163 -14.40 -22.73 5.45
CA GLY A 163 -12.99 -22.75 5.80
C GLY A 163 -12.74 -22.97 7.29
N SER A 164 -11.50 -22.78 7.71
CA SER A 164 -11.06 -22.82 9.09
C SER A 164 -10.45 -21.47 9.49
N GLU A 165 -10.58 -21.10 10.75
CA GLU A 165 -9.86 -19.96 11.32
C GLU A 165 -8.35 -20.22 11.28
N LEU A 166 -7.57 -19.17 10.97
CA LEU A 166 -6.12 -19.22 10.89
C LEU A 166 -5.52 -18.14 11.80
N GLY A 167 -4.36 -18.44 12.38
CA GLY A 167 -3.65 -17.49 13.24
C GLY A 167 -3.05 -16.30 12.47
N LEU A 168 -2.79 -15.20 13.21
CA LEU A 168 -2.25 -13.95 12.66
C LEU A 168 -0.93 -14.11 11.92
N GLU A 169 -0.06 -15.04 12.33
CA GLU A 169 1.20 -15.32 11.63
C GLU A 169 0.97 -15.90 10.22
N THR A 170 -0.08 -16.71 10.02
CA THR A 170 -0.43 -17.22 8.68
C THR A 170 -0.94 -16.09 7.78
N TYR A 171 -1.74 -15.19 8.35
CA TYR A 171 -2.19 -13.98 7.65
C TYR A 171 -1.01 -13.06 7.28
N LYS A 172 -0.06 -12.86 8.20
CA LYS A 172 1.19 -12.12 7.94
C LYS A 172 2.00 -12.77 6.82
N LEU A 173 2.17 -14.10 6.85
CA LEU A 173 2.83 -14.82 5.76
C LEU A 173 2.13 -14.58 4.41
N ARG A 174 0.80 -14.67 4.36
CA ARG A 174 0.02 -14.35 3.14
C ARG A 174 0.28 -12.93 2.67
N ARG A 175 0.26 -11.93 3.56
CA ARG A 175 0.58 -10.53 3.23
C ARG A 175 1.99 -10.42 2.62
N ILE A 176 2.99 -11.03 3.25
CA ILE A 176 4.37 -11.06 2.77
C ILE A 176 4.43 -11.67 1.36
N LEU A 177 3.81 -12.83 1.14
CA LEU A 177 3.82 -13.50 -0.16
C LEU A 177 3.18 -12.65 -1.28
N HIS A 178 2.22 -11.79 -0.94
CA HIS A 178 1.60 -10.85 -1.86
C HIS A 178 2.34 -9.50 -2.01
N GLY A 179 3.39 -9.24 -1.20
CA GLY A 179 4.09 -7.96 -1.19
C GLY A 179 3.33 -6.84 -0.49
N VAL A 180 2.45 -7.18 0.46
CA VAL A 180 1.58 -6.24 1.18
C VAL A 180 2.17 -5.92 2.55
N ALA A 181 2.58 -4.67 2.76
CA ALA A 181 2.95 -4.18 4.09
C ALA A 181 1.71 -3.73 4.87
N GLU A 182 1.75 -3.88 6.20
CA GLU A 182 0.67 -3.48 7.10
C GLU A 182 1.22 -3.02 8.46
N GLY A 183 0.67 -1.93 8.99
CA GLY A 183 0.94 -1.49 10.35
C GLY A 183 2.32 -0.86 10.55
N GLN A 184 2.58 -0.46 11.79
CA GLN A 184 3.65 0.48 12.10
C GLN A 184 5.05 -0.15 12.09
N GLN A 185 5.12 -1.48 12.22
CA GLN A 185 6.36 -2.25 12.14
C GLN A 185 6.89 -2.34 10.70
N GLU A 186 6.00 -2.31 9.69
CA GLU A 186 6.37 -2.47 8.29
C GLU A 186 6.33 -1.15 7.52
N ILE A 187 5.42 -0.24 7.90
CA ILE A 187 5.26 1.09 7.31
C ILE A 187 5.75 2.14 8.31
N ILE A 188 7.07 2.34 8.37
CA ILE A 188 7.73 3.21 9.36
C ILE A 188 7.21 4.66 9.33
N ARG A 189 6.74 5.14 10.48
CA ARG A 189 6.09 6.42 10.71
C ARG A 189 7.00 7.56 10.32
N GLU A 190 6.46 8.57 9.64
CA GLU A 190 7.17 9.79 9.22
C GLU A 190 8.38 9.55 8.30
N SER A 191 8.71 8.29 7.97
CA SER A 191 9.84 7.91 7.11
C SER A 191 9.35 7.37 5.77
N SER A 192 8.30 6.54 5.80
CA SER A 192 7.77 5.86 4.63
C SER A 192 7.02 6.81 3.70
N LEU A 193 7.25 6.63 2.39
CA LEU A 193 6.51 7.33 1.34
C LEU A 193 5.35 6.45 0.86
N PRO A 194 4.15 7.01 0.59
CA PRO A 194 3.00 6.22 0.15
C PRO A 194 3.29 5.34 -1.08
N MET A 195 3.94 5.91 -2.10
CA MET A 195 4.28 5.18 -3.33
C MET A 195 5.38 4.12 -3.12
N GLU A 196 6.26 4.31 -2.13
CA GLU A 196 7.24 3.29 -1.75
C GLU A 196 6.55 2.09 -1.08
N CYS A 197 5.42 2.31 -0.42
CA CYS A 197 4.56 1.28 0.18
C CYS A 197 3.46 0.79 -0.78
N ASN A 198 3.56 1.08 -2.09
CA ASN A 198 2.59 0.68 -3.11
C ASN A 198 1.16 1.22 -2.93
N MET A 199 0.96 2.27 -2.13
CA MET A 199 -0.37 2.86 -1.86
C MET A 199 -1.04 3.47 -3.11
N ASP A 200 -0.24 3.88 -4.09
CA ASP A 200 -0.70 4.32 -5.41
C ASP A 200 -1.31 3.19 -6.25
N LEU A 201 -0.97 1.94 -5.92
CA LEU A 201 -1.38 0.74 -6.65
C LEU A 201 -2.62 0.07 -6.03
N THR A 202 -2.86 0.33 -4.75
CA THR A 202 -3.81 -0.39 -3.90
C THR A 202 -5.09 0.40 -3.63
N ARG A 203 -5.36 1.41 -4.45
CA ARG A 203 -6.48 2.35 -4.27
C ARG A 203 -6.47 3.02 -2.90
N ALA A 204 -5.31 3.17 -2.26
CA ALA A 204 -5.22 3.90 -1.00
C ALA A 204 -5.26 5.42 -1.21
N ILE A 205 -4.95 5.88 -2.43
CA ILE A 205 -4.86 7.30 -2.79
C ILE A 205 -5.83 7.59 -3.93
N ASP A 206 -6.74 8.54 -3.72
CA ASP A 206 -7.54 9.11 -4.80
C ASP A 206 -6.83 10.36 -5.34
N PHE A 207 -6.39 10.32 -6.59
CA PHE A 207 -5.75 11.48 -7.22
C PHE A 207 -6.76 12.52 -7.73
N ARG A 208 -8.06 12.23 -7.69
CA ARG A 208 -9.14 13.11 -8.17
C ARG A 208 -9.90 13.81 -7.04
N LYS A 209 -9.53 13.57 -5.78
CA LYS A 209 -10.21 14.18 -4.62
C LYS A 209 -9.68 15.58 -4.31
N GLY A 210 -10.45 16.32 -3.51
CA GLY A 210 -10.03 17.61 -2.95
C GLY A 210 -8.86 17.51 -1.95
N CYS A 211 -8.41 18.66 -1.46
CA CYS A 211 -7.14 18.74 -0.75
C CYS A 211 -7.04 17.87 0.53
N TYR A 212 -5.87 17.28 0.75
CA TYR A 212 -5.55 16.55 1.98
C TYR A 212 -4.09 16.83 2.41
N VAL A 213 -3.77 16.49 3.67
CA VAL A 213 -2.45 16.80 4.25
C VAL A 213 -1.37 15.98 3.53
N GLY A 214 -0.29 16.63 3.09
CA GLY A 214 0.83 15.95 2.41
C GLY A 214 0.57 15.56 0.95
N GLN A 215 -0.48 16.13 0.35
CA GLN A 215 -0.87 15.85 -1.04
C GLN A 215 0.18 16.32 -2.04
N GLU A 216 0.87 17.43 -1.78
CA GLU A 216 1.77 18.10 -2.74
C GLU A 216 2.89 17.17 -3.21
N LEU A 217 3.56 16.50 -2.28
CA LEU A 217 4.59 15.53 -2.62
C LEU A 217 4.00 14.32 -3.35
N THR A 218 2.87 13.82 -2.87
CA THR A 218 2.20 12.63 -3.42
C THR A 218 1.76 12.85 -4.88
N ILE A 219 1.11 13.98 -5.16
CA ILE A 219 0.69 14.39 -6.51
C ILE A 219 1.89 14.66 -7.40
N ARG A 220 2.91 15.36 -6.91
CA ARG A 220 4.14 15.59 -7.68
C ARG A 220 4.77 14.27 -8.10
N THR A 221 4.97 13.34 -7.18
CA THR A 221 5.55 12.03 -7.52
C THR A 221 4.64 11.24 -8.46
N HIS A 222 3.31 11.36 -8.37
CA HIS A 222 2.39 10.74 -9.33
C HIS A 222 2.52 11.30 -10.76
N HIS A 223 2.63 12.63 -10.93
CA HIS A 223 2.66 13.26 -12.26
C HIS A 223 4.04 13.38 -12.89
N THR A 224 5.09 13.57 -12.09
CA THR A 224 6.46 13.83 -12.57
C THR A 224 7.40 12.66 -12.29
N GLY A 225 7.01 11.75 -11.41
CA GLY A 225 7.94 10.89 -10.70
C GLY A 225 8.07 9.49 -11.27
N VAL A 226 9.31 9.04 -11.36
CA VAL A 226 9.66 7.62 -11.41
C VAL A 226 9.81 7.12 -9.97
N VAL A 227 8.98 6.16 -9.56
CA VAL A 227 9.09 5.51 -8.25
C VAL A 227 10.21 4.48 -8.29
N ARG A 228 11.42 4.88 -7.88
CA ARG A 228 12.63 4.03 -7.95
C ARG A 228 12.72 2.96 -6.87
N LYS A 229 12.00 3.14 -5.75
CA LYS A 229 11.98 2.22 -4.61
C LYS A 229 10.56 1.75 -4.35
N ARG A 230 10.36 0.45 -4.16
CA ARG A 230 9.07 -0.11 -3.76
C ARG A 230 9.26 -1.23 -2.76
N MET A 231 8.25 -1.41 -1.91
CA MET A 231 8.11 -2.58 -1.06
C MET A 231 7.92 -3.80 -1.97
N LEU A 232 8.83 -4.76 -1.85
CA LEU A 232 8.79 -6.01 -2.57
C LEU A 232 8.84 -7.18 -1.58
N PRO A 233 8.19 -8.29 -1.90
CA PRO A 233 8.50 -9.53 -1.23
C PRO A 233 9.91 -10.00 -1.58
N VAL A 234 10.55 -10.63 -0.61
CA VAL A 234 11.92 -11.12 -0.73
C VAL A 234 12.02 -12.56 -0.24
N GLN A 235 12.90 -13.32 -0.88
CA GLN A 235 13.33 -14.64 -0.44
C GLN A 235 14.67 -14.50 0.28
N LEU A 236 14.78 -15.11 1.46
CA LEU A 236 16.00 -15.25 2.23
C LEU A 236 16.62 -16.62 1.99
N PHE A 237 17.94 -16.67 1.97
CA PHE A 237 18.73 -17.89 1.84
C PHE A 237 19.90 -17.88 2.82
N GLY A 238 20.36 -19.08 3.20
CA GLY A 238 21.64 -19.23 3.91
C GLY A 238 22.81 -18.68 3.08
N VAL A 239 23.89 -18.29 3.75
CA VAL A 239 25.08 -17.73 3.07
C VAL A 239 25.72 -18.75 2.11
N ASP A 240 25.67 -20.03 2.48
CA ASP A 240 26.24 -21.14 1.70
C ASP A 240 25.25 -21.75 0.70
N GLU A 241 24.00 -21.30 0.68
CA GLU A 241 23.02 -21.76 -0.31
C GLU A 241 23.25 -21.06 -1.65
N ASP A 242 23.19 -21.85 -2.73
CA ASP A 242 23.08 -21.32 -4.08
C ASP A 242 21.69 -20.72 -4.27
N SER A 243 21.66 -19.43 -4.64
CA SER A 243 20.42 -18.73 -4.96
C SER A 243 19.91 -19.16 -6.34
N THR A 244 19.50 -20.43 -6.47
CA THR A 244 18.93 -20.93 -7.73
C THR A 244 17.76 -20.03 -8.14
N PHE A 245 17.75 -19.64 -9.41
CA PHE A 245 16.86 -18.61 -9.92
C PHE A 245 15.40 -19.08 -9.96
N SER A 246 14.71 -18.99 -8.82
CA SER A 246 13.24 -19.02 -8.80
C SER A 246 12.69 -17.62 -9.07
N SER A 247 11.71 -17.53 -9.96
CA SER A 247 10.91 -16.33 -10.19
C SER A 247 9.75 -16.18 -9.19
N ALA A 248 9.53 -17.19 -8.35
CA ALA A 248 8.45 -17.23 -7.36
C ALA A 248 9.00 -17.41 -5.95
N LEU A 249 8.30 -16.84 -4.96
CA LEU A 249 8.57 -17.08 -3.55
C LEU A 249 8.24 -18.53 -3.21
N ASN A 250 9.06 -19.14 -2.38
CA ASN A 250 8.79 -20.45 -1.82
C ASN A 250 9.00 -20.38 -0.30
N TYR A 251 7.89 -20.41 0.43
CA TYR A 251 7.93 -20.49 1.89
C TYR A 251 8.20 -21.93 2.32
N ASP A 252 9.21 -22.10 3.17
CA ASP A 252 9.58 -23.38 3.74
C ASP A 252 9.69 -23.22 5.26
N ALA A 253 8.75 -23.81 5.99
CA ALA A 253 8.71 -23.76 7.45
C ALA A 253 9.85 -24.53 8.11
N SER A 254 10.52 -25.44 7.39
CA SER A 254 11.64 -26.23 7.90
C SER A 254 12.99 -25.50 7.80
N LYS A 255 13.06 -24.44 6.98
CA LYS A 255 14.29 -23.65 6.84
C LYS A 255 14.50 -22.72 8.03
N ASP A 256 15.54 -23.01 8.79
CA ASP A 256 16.03 -22.11 9.84
C ASP A 256 17.05 -21.13 9.25
N ILE A 257 16.64 -19.86 9.11
CA ILE A 257 17.47 -18.79 8.57
C ILE A 257 17.58 -17.69 9.62
N PRO A 258 18.80 -17.17 9.90
CA PRO A 258 18.97 -16.02 10.78
C PRO A 258 18.10 -14.84 10.36
N GLN A 259 17.32 -14.29 11.28
CA GLN A 259 16.36 -13.23 10.99
C GLN A 259 17.06 -11.86 11.01
N PRO A 260 17.14 -11.12 9.89
CA PRO A 260 17.79 -9.82 9.89
C PRO A 260 16.96 -8.78 10.64
N PRO A 261 17.60 -7.77 11.26
CA PRO A 261 16.89 -6.70 11.95
C PRO A 261 16.18 -5.76 10.97
N THR A 262 15.02 -5.24 11.36
CA THR A 262 14.28 -4.24 10.59
C THR A 262 15.16 -3.01 10.31
N GLY A 263 15.16 -2.56 9.06
CA GLY A 263 15.96 -1.43 8.59
C GLY A 263 17.39 -1.78 8.17
N ALA A 264 17.83 -3.04 8.30
CA ALA A 264 19.14 -3.49 7.86
C ALA A 264 19.36 -3.21 6.36
N ASN A 265 20.58 -2.80 6.01
CA ASN A 265 20.92 -2.46 4.64
C ASN A 265 21.10 -3.73 3.80
N ILE A 266 20.54 -3.70 2.59
CA ILE A 266 20.79 -4.71 1.58
C ILE A 266 21.95 -4.24 0.71
N SER A 267 22.99 -5.06 0.57
CA SER A 267 24.19 -4.74 -0.20
C SER A 267 24.46 -5.78 -1.29
N ARG A 268 25.18 -5.35 -2.34
CA ARG A 268 25.62 -6.25 -3.42
C ARG A 268 26.82 -7.06 -2.95
N ILE A 269 26.79 -8.38 -3.14
CA ILE A 269 27.92 -9.27 -2.82
C ILE A 269 29.10 -8.95 -3.74
N GLY A 270 30.33 -8.99 -3.21
CA GLY A 270 31.55 -8.72 -3.96
C GLY A 270 31.90 -7.24 -4.16
N THR A 271 31.12 -6.31 -3.61
CA THR A 271 31.41 -4.86 -3.71
C THR A 271 31.73 -4.28 -2.33
N ARG A 272 32.99 -3.89 -2.09
CA ARG A 272 33.45 -3.36 -0.78
C ARG A 272 32.83 -2.01 -0.39
N LYS A 273 32.42 -1.19 -1.36
CA LYS A 273 31.70 0.07 -1.18
C LYS A 273 30.68 0.23 -2.30
N GLY A 274 29.42 0.41 -1.94
CA GLY A 274 28.35 0.56 -2.91
C GLY A 274 27.11 1.19 -2.28
N ARG A 275 26.28 1.79 -3.12
CA ARG A 275 24.98 2.34 -2.69
C ARG A 275 24.11 1.18 -2.20
N SER A 276 23.55 1.28 -0.99
CA SER A 276 22.63 0.26 -0.43
C SER A 276 21.49 -0.04 -1.40
N ALA A 277 21.29 -1.29 -1.82
CA ALA A 277 20.27 -1.71 -2.78
C ALA A 277 18.84 -1.64 -2.22
N GLY A 278 18.70 -1.57 -0.91
CA GLY A 278 17.42 -1.51 -0.23
C GLY A 278 17.55 -1.58 1.28
N LYS A 279 16.40 -1.61 1.96
CA LYS A 279 16.32 -1.85 3.40
C LYS A 279 15.39 -3.02 3.67
N PHE A 280 15.84 -3.95 4.50
CA PHE A 280 15.03 -5.05 5.00
C PHE A 280 13.96 -4.52 5.97
N ILE A 281 12.77 -5.14 6.00
CA ILE A 281 11.64 -4.67 6.81
C ILE A 281 11.20 -5.73 7.81
N SER A 282 10.68 -6.86 7.33
CA SER A 282 10.16 -7.94 8.17
C SER A 282 10.25 -9.29 7.46
N SER A 283 10.13 -10.39 8.20
CA SER A 283 10.11 -11.76 7.66
C SER A 283 9.21 -12.69 8.46
N VAL A 284 8.88 -13.80 7.81
CA VAL A 284 8.33 -15.02 8.40
C VAL A 284 9.12 -16.19 7.81
N GLY A 285 9.94 -16.86 8.62
CA GLY A 285 10.84 -17.92 8.16
C GLY A 285 11.81 -17.43 7.07
N ASN A 286 11.76 -18.07 5.90
CA ASN A 286 12.64 -17.78 4.76
C ASN A 286 12.10 -16.74 3.77
N VAL A 287 10.95 -16.10 4.03
CA VAL A 287 10.38 -15.04 3.18
C VAL A 287 10.18 -13.75 3.97
N GLY A 288 10.17 -12.61 3.30
CA GLY A 288 9.99 -11.32 3.96
C GLY A 288 9.59 -10.18 3.04
N LEU A 289 9.61 -8.96 3.59
CA LEU A 289 9.41 -7.71 2.88
C LEU A 289 10.67 -6.86 2.95
N ALA A 290 10.97 -6.16 1.85
CA ALA A 290 12.02 -5.18 1.82
C ALA A 290 11.66 -3.98 0.92
N LEU A 291 12.18 -2.82 1.28
CA LEU A 291 12.16 -1.66 0.42
C LEU A 291 13.33 -1.75 -0.58
N CYS A 292 13.05 -2.14 -1.80
CA CYS A 292 14.04 -2.44 -2.82
C CYS A 292 14.15 -1.32 -3.86
N ARG A 293 15.39 -1.01 -4.31
CA ARG A 293 15.58 -0.23 -5.54
C ARG A 293 15.30 -1.12 -6.74
N LEU A 294 14.29 -0.77 -7.53
CA LEU A 294 13.79 -1.60 -8.61
C LEU A 294 14.88 -1.92 -9.64
N GLU A 295 15.54 -0.91 -10.20
CA GLU A 295 16.56 -1.08 -11.25
C GLU A 295 17.88 -1.70 -10.76
N MET A 296 18.05 -1.86 -9.43
CA MET A 296 19.23 -2.55 -8.88
C MET A 296 18.92 -4.02 -8.60
N MET A 297 17.80 -4.30 -7.95
CA MET A 297 17.47 -5.64 -7.45
C MET A 297 16.59 -6.47 -8.40
N THR A 298 16.03 -5.84 -9.43
CA THR A 298 15.04 -6.47 -10.32
C THR A 298 15.30 -6.07 -11.77
N ASP A 299 14.75 -6.85 -12.69
CA ASP A 299 14.77 -6.61 -14.13
C ASP A 299 13.83 -5.46 -14.59
N ILE A 300 13.14 -4.78 -13.67
CA ILE A 300 12.35 -3.60 -14.00
C ILE A 300 13.28 -2.47 -14.45
N SER A 301 13.03 -1.95 -15.66
CA SER A 301 13.58 -0.69 -16.16
C SER A 301 12.51 0.39 -16.05
N LEU A 302 12.85 1.51 -15.40
CA LEU A 302 11.94 2.63 -15.22
C LEU A 302 12.35 3.82 -16.09
N THR A 303 13.66 4.07 -16.19
CA THR A 303 14.22 5.01 -17.16
C THR A 303 14.64 4.21 -18.39
N GLY A 304 14.50 4.79 -19.59
CA GLY A 304 14.96 4.15 -20.84
C GLY A 304 16.49 3.98 -20.94
N GLU A 305 17.21 4.14 -19.82
CA GLU A 305 18.64 3.92 -19.68
C GLU A 305 18.92 2.43 -19.37
N SER A 306 20.18 2.00 -19.52
CA SER A 306 20.60 0.65 -19.19
C SER A 306 20.34 0.33 -17.70
N SER A 307 19.53 -0.70 -17.43
CA SER A 307 19.28 -1.19 -16.06
C SER A 307 20.59 -1.58 -15.36
N GLN A 308 20.70 -1.26 -14.07
CA GLN A 308 21.84 -1.69 -13.23
C GLN A 308 21.72 -3.16 -12.81
N TYR A 309 20.62 -3.81 -13.18
CA TYR A 309 20.34 -5.19 -12.87
C TYR A 309 21.21 -6.15 -13.65
N ASN A 310 21.81 -7.10 -12.93
CA ASN A 310 22.48 -8.25 -13.52
C ASN A 310 21.89 -9.52 -12.87
N PRO A 311 21.35 -10.48 -13.65
CA PRO A 311 20.84 -11.74 -13.11
C PRO A 311 21.88 -12.52 -12.28
N SER A 312 23.17 -12.47 -12.62
CA SER A 312 24.21 -13.17 -11.85
C SER A 312 24.58 -12.47 -10.53
N GLN A 313 23.96 -11.33 -10.22
CA GLN A 313 24.30 -10.53 -9.06
C GLN A 313 23.50 -10.96 -7.83
N GLU A 314 24.22 -11.34 -6.79
CA GLU A 314 23.64 -11.66 -5.50
C GLU A 314 23.65 -10.46 -4.55
N PHE A 315 22.71 -10.48 -3.61
CA PHE A 315 22.60 -9.49 -2.54
C PHE A 315 22.64 -10.18 -1.20
N GLN A 316 23.15 -9.48 -0.20
CA GLN A 316 23.20 -9.94 1.18
C GLN A 316 22.70 -8.87 2.14
N ILE A 317 22.28 -9.33 3.31
CA ILE A 317 22.14 -8.50 4.50
C ILE A 317 23.14 -9.03 5.50
N ALA A 318 23.96 -8.14 6.06
CA ALA A 318 24.87 -8.45 7.15
C ALA A 318 24.64 -7.44 8.27
N TRP A 319 24.59 -7.91 9.50
CA TRP A 319 24.36 -7.08 10.68
C TRP A 319 25.22 -7.55 11.84
N ASP A 320 25.49 -6.62 12.74
CA ASP A 320 26.25 -6.85 13.96
C ASP A 320 25.35 -6.62 15.16
N ALA A 321 25.47 -7.47 16.19
CA ALA A 321 24.67 -7.42 17.40
C ALA A 321 24.79 -6.07 18.12
N ASP A 322 25.99 -5.48 18.12
CA ASP A 322 26.28 -4.24 18.86
C ASP A 322 25.73 -2.97 18.17
N LEU A 323 25.40 -3.05 16.88
CA LEU A 323 25.03 -1.89 16.06
C LEU A 323 23.56 -1.90 15.62
N ALA A 324 22.87 -3.04 15.74
CA ALA A 324 21.49 -3.19 15.32
C ALA A 324 20.53 -3.10 16.51
N VAL A 325 19.67 -2.09 16.50
CA VAL A 325 18.61 -1.91 17.52
C VAL A 325 17.71 -3.15 17.52
N GLY A 326 17.75 -3.92 18.61
CA GLY A 326 16.90 -5.11 18.79
C GLY A 326 17.49 -6.44 18.31
N SER A 327 18.75 -6.50 17.84
CA SER A 327 19.41 -7.77 17.50
C SER A 327 20.35 -8.22 18.63
N THR A 328 20.24 -9.48 19.05
CA THR A 328 21.13 -10.10 20.05
C THR A 328 22.22 -10.98 19.42
N SER A 329 22.21 -11.15 18.09
CA SER A 329 23.19 -11.94 17.35
C SER A 329 23.62 -11.21 16.08
N SER A 330 24.90 -11.38 15.72
CA SER A 330 25.44 -10.95 14.44
C SER A 330 25.17 -12.05 13.42
N GLY A 331 24.90 -11.67 12.18
CA GLY A 331 24.51 -12.63 11.16
C GLY A 331 24.63 -12.08 9.76
N ALA A 332 24.56 -13.00 8.79
CA ALA A 332 24.45 -12.66 7.39
C ALA A 332 23.51 -13.64 6.70
N VAL A 333 22.75 -13.14 5.73
CA VAL A 333 21.89 -13.94 4.86
C VAL A 333 21.97 -13.40 3.43
N LYS A 334 21.77 -14.27 2.46
CA LYS A 334 21.51 -13.86 1.08
C LYS A 334 20.05 -13.48 0.93
N ILE A 335 19.78 -12.54 0.04
CA ILE A 335 18.42 -12.02 -0.20
C ILE A 335 18.18 -11.81 -1.69
N LYS A 336 16.95 -12.12 -2.13
CA LYS A 336 16.50 -11.86 -3.48
C LYS A 336 15.13 -11.21 -3.49
N ALA A 337 14.98 -10.13 -4.24
CA ALA A 337 13.70 -9.47 -4.45
C ALA A 337 12.90 -10.17 -5.54
N ILE A 338 11.61 -10.34 -5.30
CA ILE A 338 10.66 -10.90 -6.26
C ILE A 338 9.63 -9.82 -6.58
N VAL A 339 9.35 -9.64 -7.87
CA VAL A 339 8.33 -8.69 -8.34
C VAL A 339 7.06 -9.47 -8.61
N PRO A 340 5.99 -9.31 -7.81
CA PRO A 340 4.70 -9.92 -8.12
C PRO A 340 4.21 -9.53 -9.51
N SER A 341 3.53 -10.45 -10.20
CA SER A 341 3.03 -10.20 -11.56
C SER A 341 2.14 -8.96 -11.64
N TRP A 342 1.24 -8.79 -10.67
CA TRP A 342 0.34 -7.63 -10.59
C TRP A 342 1.09 -6.30 -10.46
N LEU A 343 2.19 -6.29 -9.70
CA LEU A 343 3.02 -5.11 -9.50
C LEU A 343 3.76 -4.76 -10.80
N ARG A 344 4.32 -5.78 -11.48
CA ARG A 344 4.97 -5.62 -12.77
C ARG A 344 4.03 -5.05 -13.82
N GLU A 345 2.84 -5.64 -13.97
CA GLU A 345 1.83 -5.19 -14.93
C GLU A 345 1.51 -3.71 -14.73
N HIS A 346 1.36 -3.28 -13.47
CA HIS A 346 1.09 -1.88 -13.17
C HIS A 346 2.27 -0.95 -13.50
N ILE A 347 3.48 -1.32 -13.07
CA ILE A 347 4.68 -0.50 -13.32
C ILE A 347 4.86 -0.30 -14.83
N VAL A 348 4.76 -1.38 -15.62
CA VAL A 348 4.87 -1.31 -17.08
C VAL A 348 3.78 -0.41 -17.68
N ALA A 349 2.52 -0.59 -17.27
CA ALA A 349 1.40 0.23 -17.76
C ALA A 349 1.60 1.73 -17.49
N ASN A 350 2.09 2.10 -16.30
CA ASN A 350 2.38 3.49 -15.96
C ASN A 350 3.60 4.04 -16.69
N THR A 351 4.66 3.26 -16.84
CA THR A 351 5.83 3.68 -17.61
C THR A 351 5.45 3.97 -19.07
N THR A 352 4.65 3.11 -19.71
CA THR A 352 4.16 3.35 -21.08
C THR A 352 3.31 4.62 -21.17
N ARG A 353 2.42 4.85 -20.20
CA ARG A 353 1.62 6.10 -20.13
C ARG A 353 2.50 7.33 -19.99
N ASN A 354 3.50 7.29 -19.11
CA ASN A 354 4.41 8.42 -18.89
C ASN A 354 5.26 8.72 -20.12
N VAL A 355 5.78 7.70 -20.83
CA VAL A 355 6.51 7.89 -22.10
C VAL A 355 5.60 8.50 -23.17
N SER A 356 4.34 8.03 -23.28
CA SER A 356 3.38 8.61 -24.22
C SER A 356 3.04 10.07 -23.90
N SER A 357 2.88 10.41 -22.61
CA SER A 357 2.61 11.77 -22.17
C SER A 357 3.82 12.69 -22.34
N ALA A 358 5.05 12.18 -22.13
CA ALA A 358 6.28 12.93 -22.33
C ALA A 358 6.47 13.27 -23.81
N ARG A 359 6.31 12.28 -24.71
CA ARG A 359 6.34 12.50 -26.17
C ARG A 359 5.28 13.48 -26.64
N ALA A 360 4.08 13.43 -26.06
CA ALA A 360 3.02 14.38 -26.39
C ALA A 360 3.38 15.83 -25.98
N ARG A 361 4.05 16.02 -24.83
CA ARG A 361 4.53 17.33 -24.38
C ARG A 361 5.70 17.84 -25.20
N GLU A 362 6.67 16.99 -25.53
CA GLU A 362 7.78 17.36 -26.43
C GLU A 362 7.27 17.79 -27.81
N ASN A 363 6.25 17.11 -28.34
CA ASN A 363 5.62 17.51 -29.59
C ASN A 363 4.89 18.87 -29.48
N ASP A 364 4.18 19.13 -28.37
CA ASP A 364 3.49 20.42 -28.12
C ASP A 364 4.49 21.58 -27.94
N GLU A 365 5.58 21.36 -27.21
CA GLU A 365 6.68 22.33 -27.06
C GLU A 365 7.39 22.57 -28.40
N GLY A 366 7.65 21.53 -29.18
CA GLY A 366 8.23 21.64 -30.51
C GLY A 366 7.35 22.40 -31.51
N LEU A 367 6.03 22.23 -31.42
CA LEU A 367 5.07 23.01 -32.21
C LEU A 367 5.08 24.50 -31.80
N ARG A 368 5.02 24.80 -30.50
CA ARG A 368 5.08 26.18 -30.01
C ARG A 368 6.40 26.88 -30.36
N ALA A 369 7.51 26.16 -30.32
CA ALA A 369 8.81 26.71 -30.69
C ALA A 369 8.84 27.08 -32.19
N ARG A 370 8.25 26.27 -33.07
CA ARG A 370 8.13 26.57 -34.50
C ARG A 370 7.25 27.79 -34.76
N GLU A 371 6.09 27.87 -34.10
CA GLU A 371 5.18 29.03 -34.21
C GLU A 371 5.80 30.34 -33.66
N LEU A 372 6.77 30.24 -32.74
CA LEU A 372 7.50 31.40 -32.25
C LEU A 372 8.55 31.86 -33.26
N VAL A 373 9.28 30.93 -33.87
CA VAL A 373 10.29 31.24 -34.89
C VAL A 373 9.62 31.85 -36.13
N GLU A 374 8.50 31.28 -36.59
CA GLU A 374 7.75 31.82 -37.73
C GLU A 374 7.27 33.25 -37.48
N ARG A 375 6.82 33.56 -36.26
CA ARG A 375 6.44 34.93 -35.87
C ARG A 375 7.62 35.90 -35.84
N LEU A 376 8.79 35.46 -35.37
CA LEU A 376 9.99 36.30 -35.35
C LEU A 376 10.51 36.56 -36.77
N ASP A 377 10.44 35.56 -37.66
CA ASP A 377 10.81 35.70 -39.07
C ASP A 377 9.86 36.68 -39.80
N ASP A 378 8.56 36.63 -39.49
CA ASP A 378 7.56 37.57 -40.03
C ASP A 378 7.79 39.01 -39.50
N GLU A 379 8.11 39.17 -38.21
CA GLU A 379 8.44 40.47 -37.60
C GLU A 379 9.73 41.07 -38.19
N GLU A 380 10.79 40.27 -38.39
CA GLU A 380 12.03 40.73 -39.05
C GLU A 380 11.80 41.13 -40.51
N ALA A 381 10.91 40.42 -41.23
CA ALA A 381 10.56 40.72 -42.61
C ALA A 381 9.71 42.00 -42.75
N GLU A 382 8.96 42.38 -41.71
CA GLU A 382 8.24 43.66 -41.63
C GLU A 382 9.17 44.84 -41.28
N GLU A 383 10.20 44.63 -40.47
CA GLU A 383 11.19 45.68 -40.13
C GLU A 383 12.20 46.00 -41.26
N THR A 384 12.36 45.09 -42.23
CA THR A 384 13.26 45.29 -43.39
C THR A 384 12.58 45.88 -44.65
N LYS A 385 11.29 46.22 -44.57
CA LYS A 385 10.56 46.98 -45.60
C LYS A 385 10.38 48.44 -45.22
#